data_AF-A0A812P9A8-F1
#
_entry.id   AF-A0A812P9A8-F1
#
_cell.length_a   1.000
_cell.length_b   1.000
_cell.length_c   1.000
_cell.angle_alpha   90.00
_cell.angle_beta   90.00
_cell.angle_gamma   90.00
#
_symmetry.space_group_name_H-M   'P 1'
#
loop_
_entity.id
_entity.type
_entity.pdbx_description
1 polymer ?
#
loop_
_entity_poly.entity_id
_entity_poly.type
_entity_poly.pdbx_seq_one_letter_code
_entity_poly.pdbx_strand_id
1 'polypeptide(L)'
;MGRAYCRAVEKVHDEIAVFSVDKLKSYCCSVDHTDPATGETFACDRKIILQCIRTWFGTVQTFEHRVRSEVLQILVHQLSTQVLSYRQLITSLAPLLWAHLDLASTWMLEGKSLLAVHNMMRGFTYWLAMSPTLILLCFRVAYFMRKKRSNEVFDLLMSCLLILVAVCIYLSFVTVDFVAFLVIFPNMRIVAGLVFSIPAFSVAVLAWQKLPKLPLLGTPAMPVDRVD
;
A
#
# COMPACT_ATOMS: atom_id res chain seq x y z
N MET A 1 10.60 4.22 -1.30
CA MET A 1 9.90 2.97 -1.70
C MET A 1 8.55 3.21 -2.38
N GLY A 2 7.60 3.97 -1.80
CA GLY A 2 6.25 4.12 -2.37
C GLY A 2 6.18 4.59 -3.83
N ARG A 3 6.99 5.57 -4.25
CA ARG A 3 7.01 6.02 -5.65
C ARG A 3 7.61 5.02 -6.62
N ALA A 4 8.64 4.28 -6.21
CA ALA A 4 9.26 3.24 -7.04
C ALA A 4 8.26 2.09 -7.29
N TYR A 5 7.52 1.71 -6.26
CA TYR A 5 6.39 0.77 -6.39
C TYR A 5 5.36 1.30 -7.40
N CYS A 6 4.91 2.54 -7.24
CA CYS A 6 3.95 3.14 -8.16
C CYS A 6 4.47 3.13 -9.63
N ARG A 7 5.78 3.42 -9.84
CA ARG A 7 6.47 3.28 -11.15
C ARG A 7 6.44 1.88 -11.71
N ALA A 8 6.71 0.87 -10.89
CA ALA A 8 6.59 -0.52 -11.29
C ALA A 8 5.14 -0.86 -11.72
N VAL A 9 4.13 -0.39 -10.99
CA VAL A 9 2.72 -0.62 -11.34
C VAL A 9 2.36 0.01 -12.69
N GLU A 10 2.78 1.25 -12.97
CA GLU A 10 2.56 1.86 -14.30
C GLU A 10 3.32 1.13 -15.40
N LYS A 11 4.56 0.71 -15.15
CA LYS A 11 5.32 -0.05 -16.14
C LYS A 11 4.61 -1.35 -16.52
N VAL A 12 4.11 -2.09 -15.51
CA VAL A 12 3.34 -3.32 -15.76
C VAL A 12 2.02 -3.01 -16.49
N HIS A 13 1.35 -1.92 -16.13
CA HIS A 13 0.17 -1.46 -16.86
C HIS A 13 0.47 -1.22 -18.34
N ASP A 14 1.53 -0.47 -18.64
CA ASP A 14 1.90 -0.10 -20.01
C ASP A 14 2.34 -1.33 -20.81
N GLU A 15 3.09 -2.26 -20.20
CA GLU A 15 3.49 -3.53 -20.82
C GLU A 15 2.29 -4.41 -21.15
N ILE A 16 1.30 -4.50 -20.27
CA ILE A 16 0.07 -5.28 -20.51
C ILE A 16 -0.82 -4.59 -21.55
N ALA A 17 -0.91 -3.25 -21.54
CA ALA A 17 -1.73 -2.50 -22.50
C ALA A 17 -1.30 -2.75 -23.96
N VAL A 18 -0.02 -2.98 -24.21
CA VAL A 18 0.52 -3.32 -25.54
C VAL A 18 0.87 -4.80 -25.70
N PHE A 19 0.41 -5.66 -24.77
CA PHE A 19 0.68 -7.09 -24.77
C PHE A 19 0.31 -7.72 -26.10
N SER A 20 1.22 -8.48 -26.71
CA SER A 20 0.90 -9.29 -27.89
C SER A 20 1.68 -10.60 -27.85
N VAL A 21 1.00 -11.70 -28.15
CA VAL A 21 1.56 -13.05 -28.16
C VAL A 21 2.67 -13.17 -29.21
N ASP A 22 2.58 -12.42 -30.31
CA ASP A 22 3.58 -12.46 -31.37
C ASP A 22 4.93 -11.85 -30.97
N LYS A 23 4.92 -10.93 -30.01
CA LYS A 23 6.13 -10.29 -29.46
C LYS A 23 6.81 -11.14 -28.39
N LEU A 24 6.16 -12.22 -27.92
CA LEU A 24 6.72 -13.09 -26.89
C LEU A 24 7.82 -13.97 -27.48
N LYS A 25 8.95 -14.04 -26.77
CA LYS A 25 10.05 -14.95 -27.08
C LYS A 25 9.94 -16.19 -26.18
N SER A 26 9.79 -17.35 -26.79
CA SER A 26 9.88 -18.64 -26.10
C SER A 26 11.28 -19.20 -26.22
N TYR A 27 11.77 -19.85 -25.15
CA TYR A 27 13.09 -20.48 -25.14
C TYR A 27 13.24 -21.50 -26.28
N CYS A 28 12.22 -22.33 -26.50
CA CYS A 28 12.20 -23.34 -27.57
C CYS A 28 12.54 -22.75 -28.95
N CYS A 29 12.09 -21.52 -29.25
CA CYS A 29 12.35 -20.87 -30.53
C CYS A 29 13.72 -20.18 -30.57
N SER A 30 14.32 -19.85 -29.42
CA SER A 30 15.65 -19.24 -29.36
C SER A 30 16.79 -20.23 -29.57
N VAL A 31 16.53 -21.52 -29.35
CA VAL A 31 17.51 -22.62 -29.55
C VAL A 31 17.16 -23.49 -30.76
N ASP A 32 16.35 -22.95 -31.68
CA ASP A 32 15.85 -23.66 -32.88
C ASP A 32 15.30 -25.06 -32.59
N HIS A 33 14.58 -25.20 -31.47
CA HIS A 33 13.95 -26.44 -31.01
C HIS A 33 14.92 -27.62 -30.85
N THR A 34 16.19 -27.34 -30.59
CA THR A 34 17.25 -28.33 -30.38
C THR A 34 17.88 -28.12 -29.01
N ASP A 35 17.96 -29.18 -28.20
CA ASP A 35 18.59 -29.13 -26.88
C ASP A 35 20.11 -28.93 -27.04
N PRO A 36 20.70 -27.85 -26.49
CA PRO A 36 22.14 -27.59 -26.60
C PRO A 36 23.04 -28.66 -25.98
N ALA A 37 22.53 -29.43 -25.01
CA ALA A 37 23.31 -30.43 -24.29
C ALA A 37 23.29 -31.80 -24.97
N THR A 38 22.13 -32.21 -25.47
CA THR A 38 21.91 -33.56 -26.02
C THR A 38 21.88 -33.57 -27.55
N GLY A 39 21.59 -32.42 -28.19
CA GLY A 39 21.37 -32.32 -29.63
C GLY A 39 20.01 -32.84 -30.08
N GLU A 40 19.12 -33.24 -29.16
CA GLU A 40 17.80 -33.76 -29.50
C GLU A 40 16.83 -32.65 -29.90
N THR A 41 15.99 -32.93 -30.90
CA THR A 41 14.92 -32.01 -31.32
C THR A 41 13.67 -32.23 -30.49
N PHE A 42 12.99 -31.15 -30.11
CA PHE A 42 11.79 -31.22 -29.26
C PHE A 42 10.64 -30.35 -29.80
N ALA A 43 9.43 -30.60 -29.28
CA ALA A 43 8.24 -29.90 -29.74
C ALA A 43 8.27 -28.40 -29.41
N CYS A 44 7.70 -27.58 -30.29
CA CYS A 44 7.62 -26.14 -30.08
C CYS A 44 6.52 -25.79 -29.07
N ASP A 45 6.92 -25.46 -27.83
CA ASP A 45 6.01 -25.02 -26.78
C ASP A 45 5.13 -23.84 -27.21
N ARG A 46 5.66 -22.92 -28.02
CA ARG A 46 4.89 -21.78 -28.56
C ARG A 46 3.72 -22.25 -29.42
N LYS A 47 3.89 -23.27 -30.26
CA LYS A 47 2.80 -23.83 -31.07
C LYS A 47 1.74 -24.48 -30.18
N ILE A 48 2.17 -25.20 -29.15
CA ILE A 48 1.27 -25.85 -28.20
C ILE A 48 0.44 -24.81 -27.44
N ILE A 49 1.07 -23.78 -26.87
CA ILE A 49 0.38 -22.70 -26.15
C ILE A 49 -0.60 -21.96 -27.06
N LEU A 50 -0.19 -21.62 -28.30
CA LEU A 50 -1.08 -20.97 -29.26
C LEU A 50 -2.30 -21.83 -29.61
N GLN A 51 -2.12 -23.15 -29.71
CA GLN A 51 -3.22 -24.07 -29.93
C GLN A 51 -4.16 -24.09 -28.73
N CYS A 52 -3.64 -24.17 -27.50
CA CYS A 52 -4.46 -24.08 -26.28
C CYS A 52 -5.25 -22.75 -26.21
N ILE A 53 -4.61 -21.62 -26.54
CA ILE A 53 -5.27 -20.31 -26.60
C ILE A 53 -6.44 -20.33 -27.58
N ARG A 54 -6.24 -20.88 -28.79
CA ARG A 54 -7.33 -21.01 -29.78
C ARG A 54 -8.45 -21.93 -29.29
N THR A 55 -8.11 -23.03 -28.63
CA THR A 55 -9.11 -23.94 -28.04
C THR A 55 -9.94 -23.26 -26.95
N TRP A 56 -9.31 -22.49 -26.05
CA TRP A 56 -9.99 -21.88 -24.90
C TRP A 56 -10.69 -20.55 -25.21
N PHE A 57 -10.11 -19.73 -26.09
CA PHE A 57 -10.58 -18.36 -26.37
C PHE A 57 -11.07 -18.18 -27.81
N GLY A 58 -11.07 -19.23 -28.63
CA GLY A 58 -11.43 -19.21 -30.05
C GLY A 58 -10.31 -18.64 -30.92
N THR A 59 -9.86 -17.42 -30.63
CA THR A 59 -8.80 -16.74 -31.40
C THR A 59 -7.75 -16.12 -30.48
N VAL A 60 -6.55 -15.90 -31.03
CA VAL A 60 -5.45 -15.23 -30.32
C VAL A 60 -5.82 -13.76 -30.05
N GLN A 61 -6.54 -13.13 -30.97
CA GLN A 61 -6.99 -11.74 -30.85
C GLN A 61 -8.00 -11.58 -29.70
N THR A 62 -8.94 -12.52 -29.54
CA THR A 62 -9.88 -12.53 -28.42
C THR A 62 -9.14 -12.66 -27.09
N PHE A 63 -8.14 -13.56 -27.02
CA PHE A 63 -7.29 -13.69 -25.84
C PHE A 63 -6.50 -12.42 -25.53
N GLU A 64 -5.81 -11.84 -26.50
CA GLU A 64 -5.07 -10.59 -26.32
C GLU A 64 -5.97 -9.44 -25.86
N HIS A 65 -7.16 -9.31 -26.46
CA HIS A 65 -8.15 -8.33 -26.04
C HIS A 65 -8.55 -8.53 -24.58
N ARG A 66 -8.81 -9.77 -24.17
CA ARG A 66 -9.16 -10.12 -22.79
C ARG A 66 -8.04 -9.82 -21.80
N VAL A 67 -6.78 -10.07 -22.18
CA VAL A 67 -5.62 -9.71 -21.37
C VAL A 67 -5.49 -8.19 -21.23
N ARG A 68 -5.60 -7.45 -22.33
CA ARG A 68 -5.49 -5.98 -22.34
C ARG A 68 -6.64 -5.28 -21.61
N SER A 69 -7.81 -5.92 -21.51
CA SER A 69 -9.00 -5.38 -20.84
C SER A 69 -9.16 -5.93 -19.42
N GLU A 70 -9.68 -7.15 -19.28
CA GLU A 70 -10.04 -7.75 -17.99
C GLU A 70 -8.83 -7.94 -17.07
N VAL A 71 -7.74 -8.53 -17.57
CA VAL A 71 -6.56 -8.80 -16.74
C VAL A 71 -5.91 -7.49 -16.31
N LEU A 72 -5.78 -6.53 -17.21
CA LEU A 72 -5.28 -5.20 -16.88
C LEU A 72 -6.14 -4.52 -15.81
N GLN A 73 -7.46 -4.53 -15.96
CA GLN A 73 -8.39 -3.93 -15.01
C GLN A 73 -8.29 -4.58 -13.63
N ILE A 74 -8.30 -5.92 -13.56
CA ILE A 74 -8.15 -6.65 -12.30
C ILE A 74 -6.80 -6.31 -11.67
N LEU A 75 -5.73 -6.31 -12.45
CA LEU A 75 -4.39 -6.03 -11.93
C LEU A 75 -4.30 -4.60 -11.40
N VAL A 76 -4.76 -3.60 -12.14
CA VAL A 76 -4.80 -2.20 -11.70
C VAL A 76 -5.66 -2.06 -10.46
N HIS A 77 -6.79 -2.76 -10.39
CA HIS A 77 -7.66 -2.76 -9.22
C HIS A 77 -6.96 -3.35 -7.98
N GLN A 78 -6.35 -4.53 -8.11
CA GLN A 78 -5.62 -5.17 -7.01
C GLN A 78 -4.43 -4.31 -6.57
N LEU A 79 -3.64 -3.79 -7.52
CA LEU A 79 -2.47 -2.95 -7.28
C LEU A 79 -2.80 -1.50 -6.88
N SER A 80 -4.03 -1.00 -7.03
CA SER A 80 -4.44 0.30 -6.44
C SER A 80 -5.01 0.12 -5.05
N THR A 81 -5.81 -0.94 -4.87
CA THR A 81 -6.68 -1.08 -3.70
C THR A 81 -5.99 -1.84 -2.56
N GLN A 82 -5.07 -2.77 -2.87
CA GLN A 82 -4.44 -3.65 -1.87
C GLN A 82 -3.04 -3.24 -1.42
N VAL A 83 -2.43 -2.20 -1.98
CA VAL A 83 -1.03 -1.84 -1.64
C VAL A 83 -0.87 -1.53 -0.15
N LEU A 84 -1.88 -0.88 0.42
CA LEU A 84 -1.91 -0.49 1.82
C LEU A 84 -3.33 -0.73 2.35
N SER A 85 -3.73 -1.98 2.44
CA SER A 85 -4.96 -2.28 3.19
C SER A 85 -4.75 -1.87 4.65
N TYR A 86 -5.80 -1.28 5.26
CA TYR A 86 -5.75 -0.91 6.68
C TYR A 86 -5.34 -2.09 7.55
N ARG A 87 -5.84 -3.29 7.22
CA ARG A 87 -5.50 -4.55 7.91
C ARG A 87 -4.01 -4.88 7.87
N GLN A 88 -3.36 -4.76 6.71
CA GLN A 88 -1.91 -4.99 6.61
C GLN A 88 -1.12 -3.95 7.41
N LEU A 89 -1.56 -2.68 7.39
CA LEU A 89 -0.91 -1.62 8.15
C LEU A 89 -0.96 -1.89 9.65
N ILE A 90 -2.15 -2.15 10.21
CA ILE A 90 -2.27 -2.44 11.66
C ILE A 90 -1.47 -3.69 12.03
N THR A 91 -1.45 -4.74 11.19
CA THR A 91 -0.64 -5.93 11.46
C THR A 91 0.85 -5.59 11.46
N SER A 92 1.33 -4.82 10.48
CA SER A 92 2.74 -4.40 10.41
C SER A 92 3.14 -3.46 11.55
N LEU A 93 2.19 -2.74 12.12
CA LEU A 93 2.39 -1.82 13.24
C LEU A 93 2.13 -2.45 14.61
N ALA A 94 1.82 -3.75 14.69
CA ALA A 94 1.63 -4.45 15.96
C ALA A 94 2.80 -4.29 16.96
N PRO A 95 4.09 -4.24 16.55
CA PRO A 95 5.18 -3.99 17.48
C PRO A 95 5.07 -2.66 18.24
N LEU A 96 4.44 -1.64 17.66
CA LEU A 96 4.19 -0.36 18.33
C LEU A 96 3.23 -0.55 19.51
N LEU A 97 2.17 -1.34 19.34
CA LEU A 97 1.27 -1.69 20.44
C LEU A 97 2.02 -2.46 21.53
N TRP A 98 2.83 -3.45 21.16
CA TRP A 98 3.58 -4.26 22.12
C TRP A 98 4.49 -3.41 22.99
N ALA A 99 5.23 -2.45 22.42
CA ALA A 99 6.05 -1.53 23.20
C ALA A 99 5.26 -0.74 24.26
N HIS A 100 4.03 -0.33 23.93
CA HIS A 100 3.14 0.34 24.89
C HIS A 100 2.56 -0.62 25.94
N LEU A 101 2.26 -1.86 25.57
CA LEU A 101 1.79 -2.89 26.50
C LEU A 101 2.90 -3.31 27.48
N ASP A 102 4.14 -3.44 27.01
CA ASP A 102 5.29 -3.72 27.86
C ASP A 102 5.48 -2.60 28.88
N LEU A 103 5.44 -1.33 28.45
CA LEU A 103 5.50 -0.19 29.36
C LEU A 103 4.30 -0.14 30.32
N ALA A 104 3.10 -0.47 29.86
CA ALA A 104 1.93 -0.53 30.74
C ALA A 104 2.08 -1.64 31.79
N SER A 105 2.68 -2.78 31.43
CA SER A 105 2.92 -3.89 32.36
C SER A 105 3.87 -3.51 33.49
N THR A 106 4.94 -2.75 33.20
CA THR A 106 5.88 -2.28 34.23
C THR A 106 5.18 -1.34 35.21
N TRP A 107 4.37 -0.40 34.73
CA TRP A 107 3.58 0.47 35.61
C TRP A 107 2.56 -0.28 36.46
N MET A 108 1.98 -1.36 35.92
CA MET A 108 1.04 -2.20 36.66
C MET A 108 1.74 -2.94 37.82
N LEU A 109 2.95 -3.45 37.59
CA LEU A 109 3.77 -4.08 38.64
C LEU A 109 4.18 -3.11 39.73
N GLU A 110 4.39 -1.83 39.40
CA GLU A 110 4.67 -0.77 40.37
C GLU A 110 3.42 -0.27 41.13
N GLY A 111 2.25 -0.87 40.91
CA GLY A 111 0.98 -0.44 41.52
C GLY A 111 0.40 0.84 40.93
N LYS A 112 0.94 1.36 39.83
CA LYS A 112 0.51 2.60 39.15
C LYS A 112 -0.52 2.30 38.06
N SER A 113 -1.65 1.70 38.45
CA SER A 113 -2.72 1.26 37.54
C SER A 113 -3.23 2.36 36.58
N LEU A 114 -3.39 3.60 37.06
CA LEU A 114 -3.82 4.72 36.22
C LEU A 114 -2.81 5.07 35.11
N LEU A 115 -1.50 4.91 35.36
CA LEU A 115 -0.47 5.10 34.31
C LEU A 115 -0.51 3.98 33.30
N ALA A 116 -0.73 2.74 33.76
CA ALA A 116 -0.84 1.58 32.88
C ALA A 116 -2.00 1.74 31.90
N VAL A 117 -3.21 2.06 32.41
CA VAL A 117 -4.40 2.29 31.59
C VAL A 117 -4.19 3.41 30.58
N HIS A 118 -3.61 4.53 31.02
CA HIS A 118 -3.30 5.65 30.12
C HIS A 118 -2.32 5.25 29.00
N ASN A 119 -1.25 4.51 29.32
CA ASN A 119 -0.30 4.01 28.31
C ASN A 119 -0.93 3.02 27.34
N MET A 120 -1.85 2.16 27.81
CA MET A 120 -2.61 1.27 26.92
C MET A 120 -3.48 2.08 25.95
N MET A 121 -4.22 3.07 26.44
CA MET A 121 -5.04 3.96 25.60
C MET A 121 -4.20 4.68 24.54
N ARG A 122 -3.02 5.19 24.93
CA ARG A 122 -2.04 5.76 24.00
C ARG A 122 -1.63 4.74 22.96
N GLY A 123 -1.19 3.55 23.37
CA GLY A 123 -0.80 2.48 22.46
C GLY A 123 -1.85 2.16 21.41
N PHE A 124 -3.12 1.99 21.81
CA PHE A 124 -4.23 1.79 20.86
C PHE A 124 -4.43 2.98 19.92
N THR A 125 -4.31 4.21 20.42
CA THR A 125 -4.47 5.42 19.61
C THR A 125 -3.36 5.54 18.56
N TYR A 126 -2.10 5.34 18.95
CA TYR A 126 -0.97 5.38 18.03
C TYR A 126 -1.02 4.25 17.00
N TRP A 127 -1.43 3.05 17.44
CA TRP A 127 -1.48 1.85 16.61
C TRP A 127 -2.64 1.87 15.61
N LEU A 128 -3.86 2.17 16.06
CA LEU A 128 -5.08 2.05 15.23
C LEU A 128 -5.42 3.33 14.47
N ALA A 129 -5.18 4.51 15.05
CA ALA A 129 -5.60 5.77 14.46
C ALA A 129 -4.42 6.50 13.81
N MET A 130 -3.42 6.85 14.60
CA MET A 130 -2.44 7.85 14.19
C MET A 130 -1.44 7.32 13.15
N SER A 131 -0.77 6.21 13.43
CA SER A 131 0.28 5.67 12.56
C SER A 131 -0.25 5.22 11.19
N PRO A 132 -1.36 4.46 11.09
CA PRO A 132 -1.92 4.09 9.79
C PRO A 132 -2.36 5.31 8.97
N THR A 133 -2.94 6.32 9.62
CA THR A 133 -3.39 7.55 8.96
C THR A 133 -2.22 8.38 8.44
N LEU A 134 -1.16 8.53 9.24
CA LEU A 134 0.05 9.24 8.82
C LEU A 134 0.71 8.54 7.63
N ILE A 135 0.87 7.21 7.69
CA ILE A 135 1.42 6.42 6.58
C ILE A 135 0.56 6.56 5.33
N LEU A 136 -0.77 6.50 5.46
CA LEU A 136 -1.70 6.71 4.35
C LEU A 136 -1.47 8.09 3.72
N LEU A 137 -1.48 9.16 4.52
CA LEU A 137 -1.27 10.52 4.04
C LEU A 137 0.08 10.68 3.33
N CYS A 138 1.17 10.19 3.93
CA CYS A 138 2.50 10.22 3.33
C CYS A 138 2.53 9.47 2.00
N PHE A 139 1.89 8.30 1.91
CA PHE A 139 1.80 7.54 0.67
C PHE A 139 1.01 8.29 -0.41
N ARG A 140 -0.08 8.96 -0.04
CA ARG A 140 -0.87 9.79 -0.97
C ARG A 140 -0.09 10.97 -1.50
N VAL A 141 0.59 11.70 -0.62
CA VAL A 141 1.44 12.82 -1.05
C VAL A 141 2.57 12.32 -1.94
N ALA A 142 3.23 11.21 -1.57
CA ALA A 142 4.26 10.58 -2.40
C ALA A 142 3.73 10.20 -3.79
N TYR A 143 2.50 9.68 -3.87
CA TYR A 143 1.84 9.37 -5.13
C TYR A 143 1.58 10.62 -5.97
N PHE A 144 1.02 11.69 -5.40
CA PHE A 144 0.77 12.93 -6.15
C PHE A 144 2.06 13.58 -6.66
N MET A 145 3.13 13.53 -5.86
CA MET A 145 4.44 14.08 -6.23
C MET A 145 5.15 13.27 -7.32
N ARG A 146 4.71 12.04 -7.60
CA ARG A 146 5.28 11.16 -8.62
C ARG A 146 5.19 11.74 -10.04
N LYS A 147 4.14 12.52 -10.36
CA LYS A 147 3.87 13.02 -11.72
C LYS A 147 4.97 13.96 -12.24
N LYS A 148 5.80 14.53 -11.35
CA LYS A 148 6.97 15.31 -11.76
C LYS A 148 8.14 14.36 -12.06
N ARG A 149 8.48 14.25 -13.34
CA ARG A 149 9.69 13.56 -13.82
C ARG A 149 10.90 14.33 -13.29
N SER A 150 11.60 13.76 -12.32
CA SER A 150 12.78 14.38 -11.72
C SER A 150 13.92 13.39 -11.65
N ASN A 151 15.15 13.91 -11.70
CA ASN A 151 16.38 13.14 -11.49
C ASN A 151 16.32 12.29 -10.22
N GLU A 152 17.03 11.16 -10.19
CA GLU A 152 17.04 10.21 -9.06
C GLU A 152 17.41 10.86 -7.72
N VAL A 153 18.29 11.86 -7.75
CA VAL A 153 18.69 12.63 -6.56
C VAL A 153 17.51 13.44 -6.00
N PHE A 154 16.73 14.09 -6.87
CA PHE A 154 15.54 14.82 -6.43
C PHE A 154 14.47 13.88 -5.89
N ASP A 155 14.38 12.67 -6.47
CA ASP A 155 13.56 11.64 -5.90
C ASP A 155 14.01 11.31 -4.45
N LEU A 156 15.28 11.02 -4.22
CA LEU A 156 15.77 10.74 -2.87
C LEU A 156 15.45 11.90 -1.91
N LEU A 157 15.77 13.13 -2.31
CA LEU A 157 15.52 14.34 -1.52
C LEU A 157 14.05 14.49 -1.11
N MET A 158 13.12 14.34 -2.07
CA MET A 158 11.68 14.43 -1.79
C MET A 158 11.19 13.30 -0.88
N SER A 159 11.75 12.09 -1.01
CA SER A 159 11.40 11.00 -0.09
C SER A 159 11.87 11.29 1.33
N CYS A 160 13.10 11.80 1.48
CA CYS A 160 13.63 12.22 2.78
C CYS A 160 12.80 13.36 3.37
N LEU A 161 12.41 14.34 2.56
CA LEU A 161 11.55 15.44 3.00
C LEU A 161 10.18 14.94 3.49
N LEU A 162 9.55 14.00 2.77
CA LEU A 162 8.27 13.42 3.21
C LEU A 162 8.40 12.65 4.53
N ILE A 163 9.48 11.90 4.70
CA ILE A 163 9.76 11.21 5.96
C ILE A 163 10.00 12.23 7.09
N LEU A 164 10.79 13.28 6.82
CA LEU A 164 11.05 14.34 7.79
C LEU A 164 9.76 15.01 8.24
N VAL A 165 8.88 15.38 7.30
CA VAL A 165 7.56 15.97 7.61
C VAL A 165 6.71 14.99 8.43
N ALA A 166 6.69 13.71 8.07
CA ALA A 166 5.97 12.69 8.83
C ALA A 166 6.48 12.58 10.27
N VAL A 167 7.81 12.56 10.46
CA VAL A 167 8.44 12.52 11.78
C VAL A 167 8.12 13.78 12.57
N CYS A 168 8.18 14.98 11.97
CA CYS A 168 7.80 16.22 12.63
C CYS A 168 6.34 16.22 13.08
N ILE A 169 5.42 15.75 12.23
CA ILE A 169 4.00 15.59 12.59
C ILE A 169 3.88 14.61 13.76
N TYR A 170 4.53 13.45 13.68
CA TYR A 170 4.51 12.43 14.73
C TYR A 170 5.00 12.97 16.07
N LEU A 171 6.16 13.64 16.08
CA LEU A 171 6.72 14.28 17.28
C LEU A 171 5.83 15.39 17.83
N SER A 172 5.14 16.13 16.97
CA SER A 172 4.18 17.15 17.39
C SER A 172 3.03 16.52 18.17
N PHE A 173 2.45 15.43 17.67
CA PHE A 173 1.41 14.68 18.40
C PHE A 173 1.93 14.12 19.72
N VAL A 174 3.13 13.54 19.75
CA VAL A 174 3.76 13.06 20.99
C VAL A 174 3.95 14.20 21.99
N THR A 175 4.36 15.38 21.52
CA THR A 175 4.54 16.56 22.37
C THR A 175 3.21 17.05 22.93
N VAL A 176 2.17 17.12 22.10
CA VAL A 176 0.81 17.52 22.53
C VAL A 176 0.25 16.56 23.58
N ASP A 177 0.38 15.26 23.34
CA ASP A 177 -0.01 14.20 24.26
C ASP A 177 0.75 14.30 25.60
N PHE A 178 2.06 14.51 25.55
CA PHE A 178 2.90 14.70 26.73
C PHE A 178 2.53 15.97 27.53
N VAL A 179 2.31 17.10 26.84
CA VAL A 179 1.89 18.36 27.47
C VAL A 179 0.49 18.23 28.08
N ALA A 180 -0.46 17.61 27.37
CA ALA A 180 -1.80 17.36 27.90
C ALA A 180 -1.76 16.51 29.18
N PHE A 181 -0.90 15.49 29.19
CA PHE A 181 -0.73 14.60 30.33
C PHE A 181 -0.04 15.25 31.53
N LEU A 182 1.09 15.93 31.32
CA LEU A 182 1.89 16.46 32.43
C LEU A 182 1.46 17.85 32.91
N VAL A 183 1.02 18.71 32.00
CA VAL A 183 0.79 20.14 32.31
C VAL A 183 -0.69 20.42 32.51
N ILE A 184 -1.55 19.95 31.61
CA ILE A 184 -2.96 20.35 31.60
C ILE A 184 -3.78 19.51 32.58
N PHE A 185 -3.59 18.19 32.59
CA PHE A 185 -4.41 17.25 33.37
C PHE A 185 -3.58 16.35 34.30
N PRO A 186 -2.75 16.90 35.21
CA PRO A 186 -1.83 16.11 36.04
C PRO A 186 -2.56 15.08 36.93
N ASN A 187 -3.76 15.42 37.40
CA ASN A 187 -4.57 14.57 38.27
C ASN A 187 -5.62 13.73 37.52
N MET A 188 -5.95 14.09 36.27
CA MET A 188 -7.05 13.50 35.50
C MET A 188 -6.52 12.75 34.27
N ARG A 189 -5.69 11.74 34.52
CA ARG A 189 -4.93 11.00 33.47
C ARG A 189 -5.80 10.33 32.42
N ILE A 190 -6.97 9.83 32.81
CA ILE A 190 -7.93 9.21 31.88
C ILE A 190 -8.53 10.27 30.95
N VAL A 191 -8.87 11.45 31.50
CA VAL A 191 -9.41 12.57 30.73
C VAL A 191 -8.36 13.05 29.71
N ALA A 192 -7.10 13.17 30.10
CA ALA A 192 -6.01 13.49 29.18
C ALA A 192 -5.95 12.52 27.98
N GLY A 193 -6.02 11.21 28.27
CA GLY A 193 -6.05 10.17 27.24
C GLY A 193 -7.25 10.30 26.30
N LEU A 194 -8.45 10.50 26.84
CA LEU A 194 -9.67 10.66 26.03
C LEU A 194 -9.62 11.91 25.14
N VAL A 195 -9.15 13.04 25.69
CA VAL A 195 -9.01 14.31 24.96
C VAL A 195 -8.04 14.17 23.80
N PHE A 196 -7.00 13.33 23.92
CA PHE A 196 -6.09 13.02 22.82
C PHE A 196 -6.67 12.00 21.83
N SER A 197 -7.25 10.91 22.32
CA SER A 197 -7.72 9.80 21.48
C SER A 197 -8.91 10.20 20.60
N ILE A 198 -9.91 10.90 21.14
CA ILE A 198 -11.15 11.20 20.40
C ILE A 198 -10.87 12.00 19.11
N PRO A 199 -10.09 13.10 19.13
CA PRO A 199 -9.71 13.80 17.92
C PRO A 199 -8.88 12.94 16.96
N ALA A 200 -7.93 12.15 17.47
CA ALA A 200 -7.07 11.30 16.64
C ALA A 200 -7.89 10.26 15.87
N PHE A 201 -8.83 9.57 16.53
CA PHE A 201 -9.75 8.63 15.87
C PHE A 201 -10.69 9.34 14.90
N SER A 202 -11.17 10.53 15.25
CA SER A 202 -12.05 11.31 14.35
C SER A 202 -11.32 11.69 13.05
N VAL A 203 -10.09 12.20 13.16
CA VAL A 203 -9.23 12.51 12.00
C VAL A 203 -8.93 11.25 11.19
N ALA A 204 -8.65 10.12 11.85
CA ALA A 204 -8.44 8.85 11.17
C ALA A 204 -9.69 8.44 10.38
N VAL A 205 -10.86 8.38 11.00
CA VAL A 205 -12.12 8.02 10.33
C VAL A 205 -12.38 8.93 9.13
N LEU A 206 -12.21 10.24 9.29
CA LEU A 206 -12.38 11.20 8.20
C LEU A 206 -11.37 10.97 7.08
N ALA A 207 -10.10 10.77 7.39
CA ALA A 207 -9.07 10.49 6.39
C ALA A 207 -9.38 9.22 5.62
N TRP A 208 -9.72 8.13 6.30
CA TRP A 208 -9.99 6.83 5.67
C TRP A 208 -11.31 6.80 4.87
N GLN A 209 -12.30 7.61 5.23
CA GLN A 209 -13.57 7.70 4.49
C GLN A 209 -13.54 8.71 3.34
N LYS A 210 -12.89 9.86 3.53
CA LYS A 210 -12.97 10.99 2.60
C LYS A 210 -11.81 11.09 1.64
N LEU A 211 -10.65 10.48 1.94
CA LEU A 211 -9.55 10.48 0.98
C LEU A 211 -9.97 9.70 -0.27
N PRO A 212 -9.98 10.35 -1.45
CA PRO A 212 -10.39 9.68 -2.69
C PRO A 212 -9.54 8.45 -2.91
N LYS A 213 -10.07 7.37 -3.50
CA LYS A 213 -9.22 6.24 -3.93
C LYS A 213 -8.19 6.75 -4.95
N LEU A 214 -6.98 6.19 -4.95
CA LEU A 214 -5.94 6.63 -5.90
C LEU A 214 -6.48 6.40 -7.32
N PRO A 215 -6.62 7.45 -8.15
CA PRO A 215 -6.98 7.27 -9.54
C PRO A 215 -5.74 6.72 -10.26
N LEU A 216 -5.53 5.40 -10.23
CA LEU A 216 -4.54 4.80 -11.10
C LEU A 216 -4.99 5.00 -12.55
N LEU A 217 -4.05 5.50 -13.36
CA LEU A 217 -4.15 5.94 -14.75
C LEU A 217 -5.40 5.46 -15.51
N GLY A 218 -6.17 6.43 -16.01
CA GLY A 218 -6.88 6.27 -17.28
C GLY A 218 -8.08 5.33 -17.30
N THR A 219 -8.58 4.84 -16.17
CA THR A 219 -9.96 4.33 -16.16
C THR A 219 -10.89 5.54 -16.31
N PRO A 220 -11.55 5.76 -17.47
CA PRO A 220 -12.71 6.63 -17.48
C PRO A 220 -13.65 6.11 -16.39
N ALA A 221 -14.22 7.00 -15.59
CA ALA A 221 -15.21 6.63 -14.61
C ALA A 221 -16.34 5.89 -15.34
N MET A 222 -16.29 4.56 -15.34
CA MET A 222 -17.39 3.78 -15.86
C MET A 222 -18.56 4.05 -14.90
N PRO A 223 -19.73 4.45 -15.42
CA PRO A 223 -20.92 4.50 -14.60
C PRO A 223 -21.07 3.10 -13.99
N VAL A 224 -21.17 3.07 -12.66
CA VAL A 224 -21.52 1.86 -11.94
C VAL A 224 -22.98 1.60 -12.25
N ASP A 225 -23.25 1.04 -13.43
CA ASP A 225 -24.55 0.46 -13.71
C ASP A 225 -24.68 -0.73 -12.77
N ARG A 226 -25.55 -0.57 -11.77
CA ARG A 226 -26.02 -1.65 -10.93
C ARG A 226 -26.61 -2.71 -11.85
N VAL A 227 -25.97 -3.86 -11.90
CA VAL A 227 -26.67 -5.08 -12.29
C VAL A 227 -27.50 -5.45 -11.06
N ASP A 228 -28.79 -5.12 -11.14
CA ASP A 228 -29.84 -5.61 -10.25
C ASP A 228 -30.00 -7.14 -10.38
#